data_AF-A0A9E4F8B4-F1
#
_entry.id   AF-A0A9E4F8B4-F1
#
_cell.length_a   1.000
_cell.length_b   1.000
_cell.length_c   1.000
_cell.angle_alpha   90.00
_cell.angle_beta   90.00
_cell.angle_gamma   90.00
#
_symmetry.space_group_name_H-M   'P 1'
#
loop_
_entity.id
_entity.type
_entity.pdbx_description
1 polymer ?
#
loop_
_entity_poly.entity_id
_entity_poly.type
_entity_poly.pdbx_seq_one_letter_code
_entity_poly.pdbx_strand_id
1 'polypeptide(L)'
;MPEQVIETATSHGSTGLQAMLQVKIPLAFPTIMMGVNQTIIMVLAMVIIAGLVGGGLGQEVFINSIWLNVGQGMVAGMAIVLMAIVLDRMTQGKQSAEVPFAAMR
;
A
#
# COMPACT_ATOMS: atom_id res chain seq x y z
N MET A 1 19.68 -5.04 -0.99
CA MET A 1 19.87 -6.36 -1.62
C MET A 1 21.23 -6.88 -1.16
N PRO A 2 21.33 -8.06 -0.52
CA PRO A 2 22.61 -8.66 -0.20
C PRO A 2 23.26 -9.16 -1.50
N GLU A 3 24.47 -8.67 -1.79
CA GLU A 3 25.22 -8.98 -3.01
C GLU A 3 25.48 -10.48 -3.16
N GLN A 4 25.70 -11.17 -2.04
CA GLN A 4 25.92 -12.61 -1.93
C GLN A 4 24.82 -13.47 -2.57
N VAL A 5 23.55 -13.04 -2.49
CA VAL A 5 22.40 -13.79 -3.04
C VAL A 5 22.37 -13.67 -4.58
N ILE A 6 22.82 -12.52 -5.11
CA ILE A 6 22.90 -12.28 -6.54
C ILE A 6 24.09 -13.04 -7.13
N GLU A 7 25.24 -13.03 -6.45
CA GLU A 7 26.43 -13.80 -6.84
C GLU A 7 26.21 -15.32 -6.79
N THR A 8 25.40 -15.81 -5.86
CA THR A 8 25.03 -17.23 -5.80
C THR A 8 24.11 -17.64 -6.97
N ALA A 9 23.20 -16.74 -7.38
CA ALA A 9 22.32 -16.98 -8.52
C ALA A 9 23.04 -16.94 -9.87
N THR A 10 24.05 -16.08 -10.02
CA THR A 10 24.87 -16.02 -11.24
C THR A 10 25.86 -17.19 -11.31
N SER A 11 26.43 -17.62 -10.18
CA SER A 11 27.31 -18.80 -10.13
C SER A 11 26.57 -20.13 -10.37
N HIS A 12 25.25 -20.18 -10.12
CA HIS A 12 24.39 -21.33 -10.50
C HIS A 12 23.94 -21.32 -11.98
N GLY A 13 24.41 -20.38 -12.80
CA GLY A 13 24.14 -20.36 -14.25
C GLY A 13 22.78 -19.77 -14.65
N SER A 14 22.12 -19.01 -13.79
CA SER A 14 20.86 -18.36 -14.16
C SER A 14 21.04 -17.29 -15.25
N THR A 15 20.15 -17.27 -16.23
CA THR A 15 20.11 -16.19 -17.23
C THR A 15 19.64 -14.88 -16.59
N GLY A 16 20.02 -13.72 -17.14
CA GLY A 16 19.71 -12.41 -16.55
C GLY A 16 18.21 -12.17 -16.27
N LEU A 17 17.34 -12.70 -17.14
CA LEU A 17 15.88 -12.65 -16.98
C LEU A 17 15.39 -13.59 -15.86
N GLN A 18 16.01 -14.77 -15.74
CA GLN A 18 15.72 -15.74 -14.69
C GLN A 18 16.16 -15.22 -13.31
N ALA A 19 17.35 -14.63 -13.21
CA ALA A 19 17.82 -13.96 -11.99
C ALA A 19 16.91 -12.80 -11.58
N MET A 20 16.42 -12.02 -12.55
CA MET A 20 15.54 -10.90 -12.26
C MET A 20 14.18 -11.35 -11.70
N LEU A 21 13.52 -12.29 -12.38
CA LEU A 21 12.18 -12.75 -11.99
C LEU A 21 12.18 -13.68 -10.78
N GLN A 22 13.19 -14.55 -10.63
CA GLN A 22 13.21 -15.58 -9.58
C GLN A 22 14.00 -15.17 -8.33
N VAL A 23 14.89 -14.17 -8.43
CA VAL A 23 15.74 -13.76 -7.30
C VAL A 23 15.46 -12.31 -6.92
N LYS A 24 15.55 -11.37 -7.86
CA LYS A 24 15.41 -9.94 -7.55
C LYS A 24 13.98 -9.53 -7.19
N ILE A 25 12.97 -9.99 -7.93
CA ILE A 25 11.56 -9.62 -7.68
C ILE A 25 11.06 -10.16 -6.32
N PRO A 26 11.21 -11.46 -5.99
CA PRO A 26 10.77 -11.98 -4.71
C PRO A 26 11.50 -11.31 -3.53
N LEU A 27 12.79 -11.01 -3.69
CA LEU A 27 13.58 -10.34 -2.66
C LEU A 27 13.22 -8.85 -2.50
N ALA A 28 12.76 -8.19 -3.57
CA ALA A 28 12.28 -6.81 -3.54
C ALA A 28 10.82 -6.68 -3.09
N PHE A 29 10.06 -7.78 -3.13
CA PHE A 29 8.62 -7.79 -2.89
C PHE A 29 8.20 -7.16 -1.55
N PRO A 30 8.88 -7.42 -0.41
CA PRO A 30 8.53 -6.75 0.86
C PRO A 30 8.68 -5.23 0.79
N THR A 31 9.71 -4.74 0.10
CA THR A 31 9.95 -3.31 -0.11
C THR A 31 8.91 -2.69 -1.04
N ILE A 32 8.50 -3.40 -2.09
CA ILE A 32 7.43 -2.95 -3.00
C ILE A 32 6.11 -2.83 -2.23
N MET A 33 5.76 -3.83 -1.41
CA MET A 33 4.54 -3.79 -0.61
C MET A 33 4.54 -2.67 0.43
N MET A 34 5.70 -2.36 1.01
CA MET A 34 5.85 -1.17 1.86
C MET A 34 5.55 0.13 1.08
N GLY A 35 6.02 0.23 -0.16
CA GLY A 35 5.72 1.36 -1.05
C GLY A 35 4.24 1.45 -1.46
N VAL A 36 3.59 0.31 -1.71
CA VAL A 36 2.15 0.24 -2.01
C VAL A 36 1.34 0.76 -0.82
N ASN A 37 1.67 0.32 0.40
CA ASN A 37 1.01 0.81 1.61
C ASN A 37 1.12 2.34 1.73
N GLN A 38 2.31 2.89 1.46
CA GLN A 38 2.52 4.33 1.51
C GLN A 38 1.68 5.09 0.46
N THR A 39 1.55 4.52 -0.74
CA THR A 39 0.74 5.12 -1.81
C THR A 39 -0.74 5.15 -1.43
N ILE A 40 -1.26 4.09 -0.82
CA ILE A 40 -2.64 4.02 -0.33
C ILE A 40 -2.88 5.13 0.70
N ILE A 41 -1.97 5.28 1.67
CA ILE A 41 -2.06 6.34 2.67
C ILE A 41 -2.04 7.73 2.02
N MET A 42 -1.13 7.98 1.07
CA MET A 42 -1.06 9.27 0.36
C MET A 42 -2.34 9.58 -0.43
N VAL A 43 -2.92 8.61 -1.12
CA VAL A 43 -4.16 8.80 -1.87
C VAL A 43 -5.34 9.07 -0.93
N LEU A 44 -5.42 8.35 0.20
CA LEU A 44 -6.45 8.57 1.20
C LEU A 44 -6.34 9.95 1.87
N ALA A 45 -5.13 10.45 2.09
CA ALA A 45 -4.90 11.81 2.59
C ALA A 45 -5.45 12.89 1.63
N MET A 46 -5.51 12.60 0.33
CA MET A 46 -5.97 13.53 -0.71
C MET A 46 -7.47 13.42 -1.02
N VAL A 47 -8.21 12.53 -0.35
CA VAL A 47 -9.60 12.22 -0.70
C VAL A 47 -10.54 13.43 -0.59
N ILE A 48 -10.28 14.36 0.33
CA ILE A 48 -11.09 15.57 0.53
C ILE A 48 -11.00 16.49 -0.69
N ILE A 49 -9.78 16.73 -1.18
CA ILE A 49 -9.55 17.62 -2.32
C ILE A 49 -10.05 16.96 -3.61
N ALA A 50 -9.86 15.65 -3.76
CA ALA A 50 -10.41 14.90 -4.90
C ALA A 50 -11.95 15.00 -4.98
N GLY A 51 -12.61 15.03 -3.82
CA GLY A 51 -14.07 15.19 -3.73
C GLY A 51 -14.58 16.51 -4.31
N LEU A 52 -13.76 17.56 -4.36
CA LEU A 52 -14.18 18.86 -4.91
C LEU A 52 -14.42 18.83 -6.43
N VAL A 53 -13.80 17.89 -7.14
CA VAL A 53 -13.89 17.79 -8.60
C VAL A 53 -14.88 16.70 -9.03
N GLY A 54 -14.95 15.58 -8.31
CA GLY A 54 -15.74 14.40 -8.69
C GLY A 54 -16.90 14.05 -7.75
N GLY A 55 -17.10 14.82 -6.67
CA GLY A 55 -18.07 14.49 -5.64
C GLY A 55 -17.66 13.35 -4.71
N GLY A 56 -18.62 12.83 -3.94
CA GLY A 56 -18.40 11.75 -2.97
C GLY A 56 -18.08 12.23 -1.56
N LEU A 57 -17.57 11.32 -0.72
CA LEU A 57 -17.41 11.54 0.73
C LEU A 57 -16.47 12.71 1.05
N GLY A 58 -15.46 12.96 0.22
CA GLY A 58 -14.56 14.11 0.38
C GLY A 58 -15.27 15.45 0.25
N GLN A 59 -16.26 15.55 -0.65
CA GLN A 59 -17.08 16.75 -0.82
C GLN A 59 -18.00 16.97 0.39
N GLU A 60 -18.61 15.90 0.91
CA GLU A 60 -19.50 16.03 2.07
C GLU A 60 -18.75 16.52 3.32
N VAL A 61 -17.55 15.99 3.58
CA VAL A 61 -16.71 16.48 4.69
C VAL A 61 -16.35 17.95 4.48
N PHE A 62 -15.97 18.32 3.25
CA PHE A 62 -15.58 19.70 2.93
C PHE A 62 -16.74 20.69 3.09
N ILE A 63 -17.89 20.41 2.49
CA ILE A 63 -19.08 21.28 2.54
C ILE A 63 -19.55 21.44 3.99
N ASN A 64 -19.66 20.34 4.74
CA ASN A 64 -20.11 20.39 6.12
C ASN A 64 -19.11 21.13 7.03
N SER A 65 -17.82 21.13 6.70
CA SER A 65 -16.82 21.95 7.39
C SER A 65 -17.01 23.45 7.13
N ILE A 66 -17.40 23.85 5.93
CA ILE A 66 -17.67 25.27 5.59
C ILE A 66 -18.91 25.78 6.31
N TRP A 67 -19.97 24.97 6.34
CA TRP A 67 -21.24 25.35 6.96
C TRP A 67 -21.31 25.05 8.47
N LEU A 68 -20.18 24.67 9.09
CA LEU A 68 -20.07 24.33 10.51
C LEU A 68 -21.06 23.25 10.98
N ASN A 69 -21.49 22.38 10.06
CA ASN A 69 -22.33 21.24 10.37
C ASN A 69 -21.47 20.04 10.82
N VAL A 70 -20.97 20.13 12.05
CA VAL A 70 -20.04 19.16 12.62
C VAL A 70 -20.65 17.75 12.67
N GLY A 71 -21.96 17.64 12.93
CA GLY A 71 -22.64 16.34 13.00
C GLY A 71 -22.54 15.57 11.68
N GLN A 72 -22.90 16.19 10.56
CA GLN A 72 -22.80 15.55 9.25
C GLN A 72 -21.35 15.38 8.79
N GLY A 73 -20.50 16.38 9.05
CA GLY A 73 -19.07 16.30 8.73
C GLY A 73 -18.35 15.14 9.46
N MET A 74 -18.74 14.87 10.71
CA MET A 74 -18.20 13.76 11.49
C MET A 74 -18.62 12.40 10.95
N VAL A 75 -19.88 12.25 10.52
CA VAL A 75 -20.37 10.99 9.91
C VAL A 75 -19.61 10.69 8.61
N ALA A 76 -19.47 11.68 7.73
CA ALA A 76 -18.71 11.50 6.49
C ALA A 76 -17.21 11.24 6.75
N GLY A 77 -16.61 11.92 7.73
CA GLY A 77 -15.22 11.69 8.15
C GLY A 77 -14.99 10.29 8.73
N MET A 78 -15.91 9.78 9.56
CA MET A 78 -15.85 8.42 10.09
C MET A 78 -15.93 7.37 8.98
N ALA A 79 -16.78 7.59 7.97
CA ALA A 79 -16.87 6.68 6.81
C ALA A 79 -15.52 6.58 6.07
N ILE A 80 -14.82 7.70 5.88
CA ILE A 80 -13.49 7.74 5.27
C ILE A 80 -12.45 7.00 6.12
N VAL A 81 -12.44 7.24 7.44
CA VAL A 81 -11.51 6.56 8.36
C VAL A 81 -11.73 5.05 8.37
N LEU A 82 -12.99 4.60 8.39
CA LEU A 82 -13.31 3.17 8.33
C LEU A 82 -12.83 2.54 7.02
N MET A 83 -13.03 3.20 5.87
CA MET A 83 -12.45 2.72 4.61
C MET A 83 -10.92 2.68 4.66
N ALA A 84 -10.27 3.70 5.22
CA ALA A 84 -8.82 3.72 5.36
C ALA A 84 -8.29 2.54 6.19
N ILE A 85 -8.95 2.22 7.30
CA ILE A 85 -8.61 1.07 8.14
C ILE A 85 -8.80 -0.24 7.37
N VAL A 86 -9.88 -0.40 6.62
CA VAL A 86 -10.11 -1.62 5.81
C VAL A 86 -9.02 -1.79 4.75
N LEU A 87 -8.67 -0.73 4.03
CA LEU A 87 -7.62 -0.75 3.02
C LEU A 87 -6.24 -1.04 3.61
N ASP A 88 -5.93 -0.46 4.77
CA ASP A 88 -4.73 -0.73 5.55
C ASP A 88 -4.66 -2.21 5.95
N ARG A 89 -5.75 -2.76 6.50
CA ARG A 89 -5.84 -4.18 6.88
C ARG A 89 -5.68 -5.13 5.68
N MET A 90 -6.28 -4.82 4.54
CA MET A 90 -6.14 -5.64 3.32
C MET A 90 -4.69 -5.63 2.78
N THR A 91 -3.96 -4.53 2.97
CA THR A 91 -2.57 -4.40 2.51
C THR A 91 -1.62 -5.13 3.44
N GLN A 92 -1.80 -5.00 4.77
CA GLN A 92 -0.99 -5.69 5.76
C GLN A 92 -1.26 -7.21 5.81
N GLY A 93 -2.50 -7.64 5.57
CA GLY A 93 -2.85 -9.07 5.54
C GLY A 93 -2.08 -9.88 4.48
N LYS A 94 -1.62 -9.24 3.40
CA LYS A 94 -0.74 -9.86 2.39
C LYS A 94 0.73 -9.88 2.81
N GLN A 95 1.13 -9.00 3.72
CA GLN A 95 2.51 -8.87 4.21
C GLN A 95 2.89 -9.98 5.19
N SER A 96 1.91 -10.57 5.90
CA SER A 96 2.11 -11.71 6.79
C SER A 96 2.12 -13.08 6.08
N ALA A 97 1.72 -13.15 4.81
CA ALA A 97 1.51 -14.42 4.11
C ALA A 97 2.71 -14.89 3.26
N GLU A 98 3.73 -14.06 3.02
CA GLU A 98 4.88 -14.44 2.19
C GLU A 98 6.22 -14.10 2.86
N VAL A 99 6.71 -15.01 3.69
CA VAL A 99 8.13 -15.42 3.67
C VAL A 99 8.36 -16.84 4.25
N PRO A 100 7.89 -17.91 3.60
CA PRO A 100 8.43 -19.25 3.81
C PRO A 100 9.73 -19.48 3.03
N PHE A 101 10.64 -18.50 2.95
CA PHE A 101 12.01 -18.71 2.42
C PHE A 101 13.07 -18.81 3.53
N ALA A 102 12.69 -18.51 4.78
CA ALA A 102 13.52 -18.78 5.95
C ALA A 102 13.48 -20.26 6.41
N ALA A 103 12.60 -21.08 5.83
CA ALA A 103 12.47 -22.50 6.12
C ALA A 103 13.41 -23.41 5.29
N MET A 104 14.29 -22.82 4.47
CA MET A 104 15.35 -23.54 3.75
C MET A 104 16.73 -23.09 4.24
N ARG A 105 16.90 -23.11 5.57
CA ARG A 105 18.19 -23.28 6.23
C ARG A 105 18.19 -24.65 6.90
#